data_AF-A0AA88V5M9-F1
#
_entry.id   AF-A0AA88V5M9-F1
#
_cell.length_a   1.000
_cell.length_b   1.000
_cell.length_c   1.000
_cell.angle_alpha   90.00
_cell.angle_beta   90.00
_cell.angle_gamma   90.00
#
_symmetry.space_group_name_H-M   'P 1'
#
loop_
_entity.id
_entity.type
_entity.pdbx_description
1 polymer ?
#
loop_
_entity_poly.entity_id
_entity_poly.type
_entity_poly.pdbx_seq_one_letter_code
_entity_poly.pdbx_strand_id
1 'polypeptide(L)'
;MVRKKVNYQFIADECARKRTFKKRKIGLLKKASELQTLCGVETCAIFSNSTDSPLEVWPSPHDAYQVVERFRNLAPEKQTYNMMDGENLLQKNITIMKGKLVTEEKKNQGLRIEQFMRKLLIDESLDHVSSLVDLKDLNLLLDDSIELVEKRVEDLEHSSSNPVAGGNKSV
;
A
#
# COMPACT_ATOMS: atom_id res chain seq x y z
N MET A 1 -5.93 -6.47 -26.23
CA MET A 1 -5.82 -7.45 -25.12
C MET A 1 -5.48 -6.68 -23.84
N VAL A 2 -6.29 -6.80 -22.78
CA VAL A 2 -6.07 -6.07 -21.52
C VAL A 2 -4.77 -6.53 -20.87
N ARG A 3 -3.95 -5.56 -20.41
CA ARG A 3 -2.66 -5.84 -19.79
C ARG A 3 -2.89 -6.50 -18.43
N LYS A 4 -2.50 -7.76 -18.28
CA LYS A 4 -2.53 -8.45 -16.98
C LYS A 4 -1.60 -7.76 -16.00
N LYS A 5 -2.01 -7.73 -14.73
CA LYS A 5 -1.18 -7.24 -13.62
C LYS A 5 0.12 -8.04 -13.55
N VAL A 6 1.23 -7.34 -13.35
CA VAL A 6 2.58 -7.93 -13.28
C VAL A 6 2.88 -8.36 -11.85
N ASN A 7 3.40 -9.57 -11.68
CA ASN A 7 4.03 -10.03 -10.44
C ASN A 7 5.52 -9.64 -10.45
N TYR A 8 6.00 -8.98 -9.40
CA TYR A 8 7.41 -8.55 -9.26
C TYR A 8 8.28 -9.69 -8.72
N GLN A 9 8.40 -10.76 -9.51
CA GLN A 9 9.22 -11.93 -9.19
C GLN A 9 10.12 -12.29 -10.38
N PHE A 10 11.10 -13.17 -10.15
CA PHE A 10 11.93 -13.69 -11.23
C PHE A 10 11.07 -14.44 -12.26
N ILE A 11 11.21 -14.09 -13.54
CA ILE A 11 10.50 -14.75 -14.65
C ILE A 11 11.29 -16.01 -15.00
N ALA A 12 10.77 -17.19 -14.65
CA ALA A 12 11.46 -18.47 -14.86
C ALA A 12 11.71 -18.77 -16.35
N ASP A 13 10.71 -18.56 -17.21
CA ASP A 13 10.82 -18.71 -18.67
C ASP A 13 11.84 -17.69 -19.22
N GLU A 14 12.94 -18.21 -19.75
CA GLU A 14 14.04 -17.42 -20.30
C GLU A 14 13.62 -16.59 -21.52
N CYS A 15 12.83 -17.14 -22.43
CA CYS A 15 12.36 -16.45 -23.62
C CYS A 15 11.39 -15.32 -23.25
N ALA A 16 10.51 -15.55 -22.28
CA ALA A 16 9.65 -14.50 -21.74
C ALA A 16 10.45 -13.43 -20.97
N ARG A 17 11.46 -13.85 -20.20
CA ARG A 17 12.35 -12.98 -19.43
C ARG A 17 13.14 -12.04 -20.36
N LYS A 18 13.79 -12.58 -21.39
CA LYS A 18 14.55 -11.80 -22.40
C LYS A 18 13.65 -10.80 -23.15
N ARG A 19 12.46 -11.23 -23.59
CA ARG A 19 11.48 -10.34 -24.26
C ARG A 19 11.01 -9.22 -23.33
N THR A 20 10.75 -9.55 -22.07
CA THR A 20 10.31 -8.58 -21.06
C THR A 20 11.41 -7.59 -20.73
N PHE A 21 12.65 -8.05 -20.56
CA PHE A 21 13.82 -7.21 -20.32
C PHE A 21 13.99 -6.17 -21.43
N LYS A 22 14.02 -6.60 -22.70
CA LYS A 22 14.14 -5.68 -23.85
C LYS A 22 13.04 -4.61 -23.85
N LYS A 23 11.78 -5.01 -23.67
CA LYS A 23 10.65 -4.07 -23.65
C LYS A 23 10.70 -3.10 -22.46
N ARG A 24 11.00 -3.60 -21.26
CA ARG A 24 11.06 -2.76 -20.05
C ARG A 24 12.26 -1.83 -20.07
N LYS A 25 13.41 -2.28 -20.55
CA LYS A 25 14.61 -1.46 -20.72
C LYS A 25 14.34 -0.25 -21.61
N ILE A 26 13.75 -0.46 -22.78
CA ILE A 26 13.38 0.63 -23.69
C ILE A 26 12.41 1.61 -23.00
N GLY A 27 11.40 1.08 -22.31
CA GLY A 27 10.45 1.92 -21.56
C GLY A 27 11.10 2.72 -20.42
N LEU A 28 12.04 2.10 -19.70
CA LEU A 28 12.78 2.75 -18.61
C LEU A 28 13.69 3.87 -19.14
N LEU A 29 14.44 3.61 -20.20
CA LEU A 29 15.29 4.62 -20.85
C LEU A 29 14.47 5.79 -21.39
N LYS A 30 13.30 5.52 -21.97
CA LYS A 30 12.37 6.58 -22.39
C LYS A 30 11.93 7.44 -21.20
N LYS A 31 11.58 6.81 -20.07
CA LYS A 31 11.17 7.54 -18.85
C LYS A 31 12.32 8.33 -18.23
N ALA A 32 13.55 7.81 -18.24
CA ALA A 32 14.74 8.53 -17.80
C ALA A 32 15.00 9.77 -18.67
N SER A 33 14.92 9.62 -20.00
CA SER A 33 15.06 10.73 -20.94
C SER A 33 13.96 11.79 -20.77
N GLU A 34 12.70 11.39 -20.60
CA GLU A 34 11.59 12.30 -20.30
C GLU A 34 11.84 13.04 -18.98
N LEU A 35 12.29 12.36 -17.93
CA LEU A 35 12.60 12.95 -16.63
C LEU A 35 13.72 13.99 -16.74
N GLN A 36 14.81 13.65 -17.44
CA GLN A 36 15.91 14.57 -17.70
C GLN A 36 15.45 15.82 -18.47
N THR A 37 14.59 15.64 -19.47
CA THR A 37 14.09 16.74 -20.30
C THR A 37 13.11 17.65 -19.53
N LEU A 38 12.16 17.06 -18.82
CA LEU A 38 11.07 17.80 -18.17
C LEU A 38 11.49 18.46 -16.86
N CYS A 39 12.40 17.81 -16.11
CA CYS A 39 12.79 18.28 -14.79
C CYS A 39 14.22 18.86 -14.76
N GLY A 40 14.96 18.81 -15.87
CA GLY A 40 16.33 19.32 -15.94
C GLY A 40 17.31 18.57 -15.02
N VAL A 41 17.01 17.31 -14.70
CA VAL A 41 17.84 16.47 -13.82
C VAL A 41 18.78 15.60 -14.63
N GLU A 42 20.01 15.43 -14.14
CA GLU A 42 20.97 14.53 -14.78
C GLU A 42 20.65 13.08 -14.41
N THR A 43 20.61 12.19 -15.41
CA THR A 43 20.25 10.80 -15.20
C THR A 43 21.16 9.88 -16.01
N CYS A 44 21.43 8.70 -15.46
CA CYS A 44 22.15 7.64 -16.16
C CYS A 44 21.56 6.27 -15.80
N ALA A 45 21.75 5.29 -16.68
CA ALA A 45 21.35 3.92 -16.43
C ALA A 45 22.47 2.94 -16.82
N ILE A 46 22.71 1.96 -15.97
CA ILE A 46 23.71 0.91 -16.18
C ILE A 46 23.00 -0.44 -16.06
N PHE A 47 23.07 -1.25 -17.12
CA PHE A 47 22.43 -2.56 -17.18
C PHE A 47 23.47 -3.67 -17.26
N SER A 48 23.33 -4.67 -16.40
CA SER A 48 24.01 -5.96 -16.52
C SER A 48 22.96 -7.04 -16.82
N ASN A 49 23.16 -7.79 -17.89
CA ASN A 49 22.23 -8.86 -18.31
C ASN A 49 22.66 -10.24 -17.78
N SER A 50 23.96 -10.46 -17.62
CA SER A 50 24.58 -11.60 -16.95
C SER A 50 25.97 -11.20 -16.48
N THR A 51 26.56 -11.99 -15.60
CA THR A 51 27.93 -11.79 -15.08
C THR A 51 28.96 -11.61 -16.20
N ASP A 52 28.74 -12.24 -17.36
CA ASP A 52 29.67 -12.23 -18.49
C ASP A 52 29.23 -11.33 -19.66
N SER A 53 28.09 -10.62 -19.55
CA SER A 53 27.64 -9.70 -20.60
C SER A 53 28.28 -8.32 -20.42
N PRO A 54 28.67 -7.64 -21.52
CA PRO A 54 29.13 -6.26 -21.43
C PRO A 54 28.04 -5.37 -20.82
N LEU A 55 28.47 -4.41 -19.99
CA LEU A 55 27.58 -3.42 -19.41
C LEU A 55 27.00 -2.54 -20.51
N GLU A 56 25.68 -2.45 -20.55
CA GLU A 56 25.01 -1.50 -21.43
C GLU A 56 24.76 -0.22 -20.63
N VAL A 57 25.35 0.89 -21.07
CA VAL A 57 25.35 2.17 -20.36
C VAL A 57 24.61 3.22 -21.20
N TRP A 58 23.80 4.04 -20.54
CA TRP A 58 23.07 5.16 -21.12
C TRP A 58 23.26 6.43 -20.25
N PRO A 59 23.34 7.64 -20.85
CA PRO A 59 23.23 7.95 -22.28
C PRO A 59 24.50 7.62 -23.08
N SER A 60 25.67 7.89 -22.49
CA SER A 60 26.97 7.41 -22.96
C SER A 60 27.81 6.97 -21.76
N PRO A 61 28.85 6.16 -21.94
CA PRO A 61 29.75 5.79 -20.85
C PRO A 61 30.38 7.01 -20.15
N HIS A 62 30.72 8.05 -20.91
CA HIS A 62 31.31 9.27 -20.38
C HIS A 62 30.31 10.06 -19.52
N ASP A 63 29.11 10.32 -20.04
CA ASP A 63 28.10 11.10 -19.32
C ASP A 63 27.63 10.37 -18.06
N ALA A 64 27.44 9.05 -18.17
CA ALA A 64 27.07 8.22 -17.03
C ALA A 64 28.17 8.23 -15.95
N TYR A 65 29.45 8.20 -16.36
CA TYR A 65 30.56 8.31 -15.42
C TYR A 65 30.51 9.64 -14.66
N GLN A 66 30.28 10.76 -15.33
CA GLN A 66 30.18 12.06 -14.65
C GLN A 66 29.03 12.11 -13.62
N VAL A 67 27.87 11.53 -13.96
CA VAL A 67 26.73 11.43 -13.03
C VAL A 67 27.11 10.59 -11.80
N VAL A 68 27.74 9.44 -12.01
CA VAL A 68 28.19 8.55 -10.93
C VAL A 68 29.25 9.21 -10.06
N GLU A 69 30.19 9.94 -10.66
CA GLU A 69 31.24 10.67 -9.94
C GLU A 69 30.64 11.77 -9.06
N ARG A 70 29.72 12.59 -9.61
CA ARG A 70 28.98 13.58 -8.83
C ARG A 70 28.22 12.94 -7.67
N PHE A 71 27.55 11.81 -7.91
CA PHE A 71 26.84 11.07 -6.86
C PHE A 71 27.79 10.61 -5.75
N ARG A 72 28.96 10.04 -6.08
CA ARG A 72 29.96 9.58 -5.10
C ARG A 72 30.54 10.72 -4.26
N ASN A 73 30.59 11.93 -4.82
CA ASN A 73 31.09 13.12 -4.13
C ASN A 73 30.05 13.77 -3.20
N LEU A 74 28.80 13.27 -3.15
CA LEU A 74 27.81 13.74 -2.19
C LEU A 74 28.08 13.20 -0.77
N ALA A 75 27.61 13.91 0.25
CA ALA A 75 27.62 13.42 1.63
C ALA A 75 26.83 12.09 1.76
N PRO A 76 27.24 11.14 2.62
CA PRO A 76 26.62 9.82 2.74
C PRO A 76 25.09 9.85 2.94
N GLU A 77 24.59 10.83 3.69
CA GLU A 77 23.16 10.99 3.96
C GLU A 77 22.38 11.32 2.68
N LYS A 78 22.98 12.12 1.78
CA LYS A 78 22.38 12.46 0.49
C LYS A 78 22.44 11.32 -0.51
N GLN A 79 23.46 10.45 -0.41
CA GLN A 79 23.58 9.27 -1.27
C GLN A 79 22.46 8.25 -0.99
N THR A 80 22.07 8.09 0.28
CA THR A 80 21.07 7.09 0.69
C THR A 80 19.64 7.63 0.77
N TYR A 81 19.44 8.94 0.90
CA TYR A 81 18.13 9.58 1.13
C TYR A 81 16.99 9.09 0.21
N ASN A 82 17.28 8.91 -1.08
CA ASN A 82 16.32 8.39 -2.07
C ASN A 82 16.79 7.07 -2.71
N MET A 83 17.78 6.40 -2.13
CA MET A 83 18.27 5.14 -2.67
C MET A 83 17.22 4.05 -2.47
N MET A 84 16.92 3.34 -3.55
CA MET A 84 16.00 2.21 -3.53
C MET A 84 16.71 1.00 -4.10
N ASP A 85 17.13 0.10 -3.21
CA ASP A 85 17.72 -1.18 -3.58
C ASP A 85 16.67 -2.31 -3.64
N GLY A 86 17.13 -3.50 -3.99
CA GLY A 86 16.28 -4.69 -4.07
C GLY A 86 15.67 -5.08 -2.72
N GLU A 87 16.41 -4.91 -1.62
CA GLU A 87 15.95 -5.27 -0.29
C GLU A 87 14.86 -4.33 0.20
N ASN A 88 15.08 -3.01 0.11
CA ASN A 88 14.13 -1.97 0.44
C ASN A 88 12.85 -2.09 -0.40
N LEU A 89 12.97 -2.42 -1.69
CA LEU A 89 11.81 -2.70 -2.56
C LEU A 89 11.02 -3.91 -2.06
N LEU A 90 11.70 -5.01 -1.70
CA LEU A 90 11.05 -6.22 -1.20
C LEU A 90 10.37 -5.96 0.15
N GLN A 91 11.04 -5.29 1.08
CA GLN A 91 10.46 -4.89 2.37
C GLN A 91 9.21 -4.03 2.17
N LYS A 92 9.26 -3.03 1.29
CA LYS A 92 8.09 -2.20 0.94
C LYS A 92 6.94 -3.04 0.39
N ASN A 93 7.23 -3.98 -0.50
CA ASN A 93 6.21 -4.88 -1.06
C ASN A 93 5.60 -5.78 0.02
N ILE A 94 6.42 -6.32 0.94
CA ILE A 94 5.95 -7.11 2.08
C ILE A 94 5.01 -6.30 2.94
N THR A 95 5.37 -5.06 3.28
CA THR A 95 4.51 -4.16 4.06
C THR A 95 3.16 -3.90 3.38
N ILE A 96 3.17 -3.62 2.07
CA ILE A 96 1.94 -3.45 1.29
C ILE A 96 1.08 -4.73 1.31
N MET A 97 1.69 -5.91 1.16
CA MET A 97 0.98 -7.18 1.16
C MET A 97 0.41 -7.51 2.54
N LYS A 98 1.15 -7.23 3.63
CA LYS A 98 0.65 -7.35 5.01
C LYS A 98 -0.56 -6.44 5.26
N GLY A 99 -0.52 -5.19 4.81
CA GLY A 99 -1.67 -4.28 4.94
C GLY A 99 -2.93 -4.77 4.22
N LYS A 100 -2.76 -5.35 3.02
CA LYS A 100 -3.87 -5.99 2.29
C LYS A 100 -4.40 -7.22 3.00
N LEU A 101 -3.52 -8.04 3.59
CA LEU A 101 -3.93 -9.21 4.36
C LEU A 101 -4.82 -8.80 5.54
N VAL A 102 -4.39 -7.82 6.35
CA VAL A 102 -5.18 -7.30 7.47
C VAL A 102 -6.54 -6.75 7.02
N THR A 103 -6.56 -6.04 5.89
CA THR A 103 -7.81 -5.51 5.32
C THR A 103 -8.76 -6.65 4.93
N GLU A 104 -8.24 -7.72 4.34
CA GLU A 104 -9.05 -8.86 3.93
C GLU A 104 -9.50 -9.71 5.12
N GLU A 105 -8.65 -9.86 6.15
CA GLU A 105 -9.02 -10.49 7.42
C GLU A 105 -10.17 -9.77 8.11
N LYS A 106 -10.14 -8.42 8.16
CA LYS A 106 -11.22 -7.61 8.73
C LYS A 106 -12.54 -7.76 7.95
N LYS A 107 -12.49 -7.81 6.62
CA LYS A 107 -13.69 -8.09 5.80
C LYS A 107 -14.24 -9.48 6.09
N ASN A 108 -13.37 -10.48 6.11
CA ASN A 108 -13.76 -11.86 6.40
C ASN A 108 -14.39 -11.96 7.78
N GLN A 109 -13.83 -11.27 8.78
CA GLN A 109 -14.40 -11.18 10.11
C GLN A 109 -15.80 -10.55 10.11
N GLY A 110 -15.99 -9.41 9.43
CA GLY A 110 -17.30 -8.79 9.30
C GLY A 110 -18.34 -9.71 8.63
N LEU A 111 -17.94 -10.44 7.60
CA LEU A 111 -18.80 -11.43 6.94
C LEU A 111 -19.16 -12.61 7.85
N ARG A 112 -18.21 -13.12 8.65
CA ARG A 112 -18.49 -14.18 9.64
C ARG A 112 -19.53 -13.71 10.65
N ILE A 113 -19.33 -12.52 11.19
CA ILE A 113 -20.25 -11.88 12.13
C ILE A 113 -21.63 -11.72 11.52
N GLU A 114 -21.73 -11.18 10.29
CA GLU A 114 -23.01 -10.96 9.63
C GLU A 114 -23.76 -12.29 9.44
N GLN A 115 -23.06 -13.32 8.98
CA GLN A 115 -23.61 -14.66 8.83
C GLN A 115 -24.08 -15.24 10.17
N PHE A 116 -23.30 -15.03 11.22
CA PHE A 116 -23.61 -15.49 12.56
C PHE A 116 -24.87 -14.79 13.13
N MET A 117 -24.94 -13.46 13.04
CA MET A 117 -26.10 -12.67 13.47
C MET A 117 -27.37 -13.07 12.71
N ARG A 118 -27.26 -13.33 11.40
CA ARG A 118 -28.39 -13.85 10.60
C ARG A 118 -28.90 -15.18 11.12
N LYS A 119 -28.01 -16.10 11.53
CA LYS A 119 -28.41 -17.40 12.09
C LYS A 119 -29.09 -17.25 13.45
N LEU A 120 -28.54 -16.43 14.35
CA LEU A 120 -29.16 -16.19 15.67
C LEU A 120 -30.57 -15.60 15.55
N LEU A 121 -30.77 -14.67 14.62
CA LEU A 121 -32.08 -14.07 14.37
C LEU A 121 -33.11 -15.06 13.81
N ILE A 122 -32.67 -16.17 13.20
CA ILE A 122 -33.56 -17.19 12.62
C ILE A 122 -33.87 -18.31 13.62
N ASP A 123 -32.85 -18.82 14.32
CA ASP A 123 -32.99 -20.00 15.19
C ASP A 123 -33.31 -19.66 16.66
N GLU A 124 -33.22 -18.39 17.07
CA GLU A 124 -33.39 -17.93 18.47
C GLU A 124 -32.56 -18.72 19.51
N SER A 125 -31.50 -19.40 19.09
CA SER A 125 -30.65 -20.26 19.92
C SER A 125 -29.15 -19.94 19.75
N LEU A 126 -28.42 -20.00 20.86
CA LEU A 126 -26.97 -19.81 20.93
C LEU A 126 -26.17 -21.11 20.71
N ASP A 127 -26.83 -22.22 20.39
CA ASP A 127 -26.16 -23.52 20.16
C ASP A 127 -25.10 -23.47 19.03
N HIS A 128 -25.19 -22.46 18.17
CA HIS A 128 -24.26 -22.19 17.08
C HIS A 128 -22.96 -21.48 17.52
N VAL A 129 -22.86 -21.02 18.78
CA VAL A 129 -21.62 -20.47 19.35
C VAL A 129 -20.72 -21.64 19.75
N SER A 130 -20.08 -22.24 18.75
CA SER A 130 -19.31 -23.47 18.96
C SER A 130 -17.80 -23.23 19.05
N SER A 131 -17.31 -22.04 18.68
CA SER A 131 -15.88 -21.75 18.66
C SER A 131 -15.48 -20.52 19.47
N LEU A 132 -14.25 -20.56 20.00
CA LEU A 132 -13.59 -19.42 20.64
C LEU A 132 -13.45 -18.21 19.67
N VAL A 133 -13.41 -18.47 18.37
CA VAL A 133 -13.36 -17.43 17.33
C VAL A 133 -14.68 -16.68 17.25
N ASP A 134 -15.81 -17.38 17.31
CA ASP A 134 -17.15 -16.76 17.28
C ASP A 134 -17.38 -15.90 18.53
N LEU A 135 -16.96 -16.38 19.70
CA LEU A 135 -17.01 -15.62 20.95
C LEU A 135 -16.16 -14.35 20.88
N LYS A 136 -14.95 -14.44 20.32
CA LYS A 136 -14.06 -13.28 20.16
C LYS A 136 -14.65 -12.25 19.19
N ASP A 137 -15.23 -12.72 18.09
CA ASP A 137 -15.90 -11.87 17.10
C ASP A 137 -17.13 -11.17 17.70
N LEU A 138 -17.90 -11.86 18.54
CA LEU A 138 -19.06 -11.29 19.23
C LEU A 138 -18.66 -10.26 20.30
N ASN A 139 -17.58 -10.53 21.03
CA ASN A 139 -17.07 -9.60 22.02
C ASN A 139 -16.59 -8.29 21.37
N LEU A 140 -15.92 -8.38 20.22
CA LEU A 140 -15.50 -7.20 19.45
C LEU A 140 -16.71 -6.36 18.96
N LEU A 141 -17.80 -7.00 18.56
CA LEU A 141 -19.03 -6.26 18.22
C LEU A 141 -19.67 -5.60 19.41
N LEU A 142 -19.65 -6.26 20.56
CA LEU A 142 -20.18 -5.70 21.79
C LEU A 142 -19.37 -4.45 22.15
N ASP A 143 -18.04 -4.53 22.09
CA ASP A 143 -17.13 -3.40 22.28
C ASP A 143 -17.46 -2.25 21.31
N ASP A 144 -17.55 -2.51 20.00
CA ASP A 144 -17.90 -1.52 18.98
C ASP A 144 -19.29 -0.88 19.25
N SER A 145 -20.26 -1.68 19.71
CA SER A 145 -21.61 -1.21 20.02
C SER A 145 -21.66 -0.34 21.28
N ILE A 146 -20.87 -0.68 22.30
CA ILE A 146 -20.71 0.11 23.51
C ILE A 146 -20.09 1.46 23.16
N GLU A 147 -18.99 1.49 22.39
CA GLU A 147 -18.33 2.73 21.96
C GLU A 147 -19.30 3.64 21.18
N LEU A 148 -20.12 3.06 20.30
CA LEU A 148 -21.12 3.81 19.52
C LEU A 148 -22.22 4.41 20.42
N VAL A 149 -22.68 3.68 21.43
CA VAL A 149 -23.66 4.17 22.40
C VAL A 149 -23.06 5.26 23.29
N GLU A 150 -21.84 5.07 23.79
CA GLU A 150 -21.12 6.06 24.60
C GLU A 150 -20.97 7.38 23.85
N LYS A 151 -20.51 7.33 22.60
CA LYS A 151 -20.39 8.51 21.75
C LYS A 151 -21.75 9.19 21.52
N ARG A 152 -22.82 8.41 21.35
CA ARG A 152 -24.17 8.95 21.16
C ARG A 152 -24.68 9.66 22.40
N VAL A 153 -24.36 9.15 23.60
CA VAL A 153 -24.67 9.79 24.87
C VAL A 153 -23.93 11.13 24.98
N GLU A 154 -22.63 11.16 24.70
CA GLU A 154 -21.84 12.40 24.70
C GLU A 154 -22.43 13.47 23.77
N ASP A 155 -22.77 13.10 22.53
CA ASP A 155 -23.37 14.02 21.56
C ASP A 155 -24.69 14.62 22.07
N LEU A 156 -25.51 13.82 22.76
CA LEU A 156 -26.79 14.26 23.33
C LEU A 156 -26.59 15.21 24.53
N GLU A 157 -25.64 14.92 25.41
CA GLU A 157 -25.31 15.76 26.56
C GLU A 157 -24.78 17.15 26.11
N HIS A 158 -23.91 17.19 25.10
CA HIS A 158 -23.42 18.44 24.50
C HIS A 158 -24.54 19.23 23.79
N SER A 159 -25.51 18.55 23.18
CA SER A 159 -26.68 19.20 22.56
C SER A 159 -27.65 19.81 23.58
N SER A 160 -27.70 19.28 24.81
CA SER A 160 -28.55 19.77 25.89
C SER A 160 -27.98 21.00 26.62
N SER A 161 -26.68 21.26 26.46
CA SER A 161 -25.94 22.33 27.17
C SER A 161 -25.92 23.68 26.45
N ASN A 162 -26.53 23.82 25.26
CA ASN A 162 -26.74 25.12 24.61
C ASN A 162 -28.15 25.64 24.95
N PRO A 163 -28.31 26.66 25.81
CA PRO A 163 -29.62 27.19 26.13
C PRO A 163 -30.17 27.94 24.92
N VAL A 164 -31.32 27.48 24.42
CA VAL A 164 -32.16 28.22 23.48
C VAL A 164 -32.54 29.55 24.13
N ALA A 165 -32.02 30.65 23.58
CA ALA A 165 -32.40 32.00 23.95
C ALA A 165 -33.90 32.20 23.64
N GLY A 166 -34.74 32.02 24.66
CA GLY A 166 -36.17 32.32 24.62
C GLY A 166 -36.40 33.83 24.49
N GLY A 167 -36.62 34.30 23.28
CA GLY A 167 -37.10 35.65 23.01
C GLY A 167 -38.61 35.74 23.23
N ASN A 168 -39.05 36.02 24.45
CA ASN A 168 -40.39 36.55 24.68
C ASN A 168 -40.40 38.04 24.30
N LYS A 169 -41.09 38.40 23.21
CA LYS A 169 -41.56 39.76 22.97
C LYS A 169 -43.04 39.82 23.35
N SER A 170 -43.31 40.51 24.46
CA SER A 170 -44.65 40.98 24.81
C SER A 170 -45.01 42.22 24.00
N VAL A 171 -46.32 42.32 23.77
CA VAL A 171 -47.12 43.34 23.06
C VAL A 171 -46.61 44.77 23.16
#